data_AF-A0A6L5FQP7-F1
#
_entry.id   AF-A0A6L5FQP7-F1
#
_cell.length_a   1.000
_cell.length_b   1.000
_cell.length_c   1.000
_cell.angle_alpha   90.00
_cell.angle_beta   90.00
_cell.angle_gamma   90.00
#
_symmetry.space_group_name_H-M   'P 1'
#
loop_
_entity.id
_entity.type
_entity.pdbx_description
1 polymer ?
#
loop_
_entity_poly.entity_id
_entity_poly.type
_entity_poly.pdbx_seq_one_letter_code
_entity_poly.pdbx_strand_id
1 'polypeptide(L)'
;MPLAPDRVDYSPIIDRPVIRWPNGARVGFWVAPNIEHDEYLPLLDGSRNPWPRTPPPDVQQYSLHEYGNRVGFWRILEVLDAFGIRCSTTLNVGVLEHFPDIAEAMLARDWTFVNHGFYNTRFITTFSEEQERELRIAVPWATDPRTAGRVSVACG
;
A
#
# COMPACT_ATOMS: atom_id res chain seq x y z
N MET A 1 6.04 34.09 5.53
CA MET A 1 4.59 34.32 5.39
C MET A 1 3.89 33.42 6.41
N PRO A 2 3.26 33.96 7.46
CA PRO A 2 2.38 33.15 8.30
C PRO A 2 1.22 32.62 7.45
N LEU A 3 0.81 31.37 7.68
CA LEU A 3 -0.22 30.69 6.89
C LEU A 3 -1.61 31.26 7.25
N ALA A 4 -2.51 31.37 6.27
CA ALA A 4 -3.83 31.97 6.44
C ALA A 4 -4.65 31.19 7.51
N PRO A 5 -5.51 31.88 8.28
CA PRO A 5 -6.22 31.31 9.43
C PRO A 5 -7.25 30.22 9.11
N ASP A 6 -7.58 29.97 7.85
CA ASP A 6 -8.66 29.07 7.43
C ASP A 6 -8.13 27.92 6.56
N ARG A 7 -7.46 26.93 7.17
CA ARG A 7 -6.94 25.77 6.43
C ARG A 7 -8.01 24.76 6.03
N VAL A 8 -9.11 24.73 6.78
CA VAL A 8 -10.25 23.83 6.56
C VAL A 8 -11.50 24.52 7.08
N ASP A 9 -12.58 24.39 6.31
CA ASP A 9 -13.88 24.94 6.69
C ASP A 9 -14.37 24.30 8.00
N TYR A 10 -14.93 25.14 8.88
CA TYR A 10 -15.56 24.65 10.10
C TYR A 10 -16.83 23.86 9.74
N SER A 11 -16.84 22.57 10.09
CA SER A 11 -18.00 21.68 9.89
C SER A 11 -18.29 20.96 11.21
N PRO A 12 -19.26 21.45 12.01
CA PRO A 12 -19.60 20.83 13.29
C PRO A 12 -20.40 19.55 13.09
N ILE A 13 -20.29 18.62 14.04
CA ILE A 13 -20.97 17.32 13.96
C ILE A 13 -22.50 17.44 13.89
N ILE A 14 -23.07 18.50 14.47
CA ILE A 14 -24.51 18.76 14.48
C ILE A 14 -25.07 19.11 13.09
N ASP A 15 -24.24 19.68 12.22
CA ASP A 15 -24.64 20.10 10.86
C ASP A 15 -24.09 19.16 9.78
N ARG A 16 -23.39 18.08 10.18
CA ARG A 16 -22.73 17.18 9.24
C ARG A 16 -23.77 16.37 8.47
N PRO A 17 -23.74 16.36 7.12
CA PRO A 17 -24.67 15.56 6.34
C PRO A 17 -24.61 14.08 6.71
N VAL A 18 -25.78 13.45 6.80
CA VAL A 18 -25.88 12.01 7.06
C VAL A 18 -25.37 11.25 5.83
N ILE A 19 -24.29 10.48 6.01
CA ILE A 19 -23.80 9.57 4.98
C ILE A 19 -24.80 8.41 4.84
N ARG A 20 -25.32 8.20 3.64
CA ARG A 20 -26.20 7.08 3.32
C ARG A 20 -25.42 6.03 2.54
N TRP A 21 -25.10 4.93 3.21
CA TRP A 21 -24.43 3.81 2.56
C TRP A 21 -25.42 2.96 1.74
N PRO A 22 -24.92 2.21 0.74
CA PRO A 22 -25.72 1.23 0.02
C PRO A 22 -26.47 0.30 0.97
N ASN A 23 -27.65 -0.16 0.56
CA ASN A 23 -28.51 -1.08 1.32
C ASN A 23 -28.94 -0.57 2.71
N GLY A 24 -28.82 0.75 2.98
CA GLY A 24 -29.17 1.33 4.27
C GLY A 24 -28.20 0.97 5.40
N ALA A 25 -26.98 0.53 5.08
CA ALA A 25 -25.96 0.24 6.08
C ALA A 25 -25.62 1.49 6.91
N ARG A 26 -25.26 1.27 8.18
CA ARG A 26 -24.92 2.36 9.12
C ARG A 26 -23.42 2.61 9.23
N VAL A 27 -22.61 1.65 8.79
CA VAL A 27 -21.15 1.67 8.88
C VAL A 27 -20.58 1.14 7.57
N GLY A 28 -19.59 1.86 7.02
CA GLY A 28 -18.70 1.33 5.99
C GLY A 28 -17.49 0.69 6.68
N PHE A 29 -17.23 -0.58 6.40
CA PHE A 29 -16.04 -1.27 6.89
C PHE A 29 -15.08 -1.49 5.71
N TRP A 30 -13.87 -0.98 5.83
CA TRP A 30 -12.85 -1.06 4.79
C TRP A 30 -11.65 -1.83 5.31
N VAL A 31 -11.28 -2.91 4.61
CA VAL A 31 -10.12 -3.73 4.93
C VAL A 31 -9.02 -3.45 3.91
N ALA A 32 -7.90 -2.94 4.41
CA ALA A 32 -6.74 -2.56 3.60
C ALA A 32 -5.46 -3.19 4.16
N PRO A 33 -5.18 -4.46 3.81
CA PRO A 33 -3.94 -5.10 4.21
C PRO A 33 -2.76 -4.49 3.44
N ASN A 34 -1.74 -4.07 4.19
CA ASN A 34 -0.45 -3.66 3.66
C ASN A 34 0.37 -4.89 3.26
N ILE A 35 0.80 -4.95 2.00
CA ILE A 35 1.69 -6.00 1.50
C ILE A 35 2.95 -5.32 0.98
N GLU A 36 4.02 -5.49 1.72
CA GLU A 36 5.22 -4.66 1.58
C GLU A 36 6.45 -5.53 1.36
N HIS A 37 7.44 -4.96 0.67
CA HIS A 37 8.73 -5.57 0.47
C HIS A 37 9.82 -4.60 0.89
N ASP A 38 10.73 -5.12 1.72
CA ASP A 38 11.92 -4.43 2.16
C ASP A 38 13.15 -5.07 1.55
N GLU A 39 14.06 -4.24 1.04
CA GLU A 39 15.33 -4.73 0.51
C GLU A 39 16.26 -5.18 1.66
N TYR A 40 16.90 -6.33 1.50
CA TYR A 40 17.86 -6.84 2.48
C TYR A 40 19.05 -5.88 2.69
N LEU A 41 19.51 -5.28 1.59
CA LEU A 41 20.57 -4.27 1.56
C LEU A 41 20.07 -3.07 0.74
N PRO A 42 19.35 -2.13 1.38
CA PRO A 42 18.76 -1.01 0.69
C PRO A 42 19.83 0.05 0.36
N LEU A 43 19.60 0.76 -0.74
CA LEU A 43 20.40 1.93 -1.09
C LEU A 43 20.04 3.08 -0.14
N LEU A 44 21.07 3.73 0.42
CA LEU A 44 20.88 4.90 1.26
C LEU A 44 20.79 6.15 0.37
N ASP A 45 19.61 6.75 0.30
CA ASP A 45 19.39 8.01 -0.43
C ASP A 45 19.83 9.26 0.36
N GLY A 46 20.37 9.06 1.57
CA GLY A 46 20.88 10.10 2.45
C GLY A 46 19.82 10.83 3.27
N SER A 47 18.53 10.57 3.07
CA SER A 47 17.45 11.24 3.81
C SER A 47 17.00 10.49 5.05
N ARG A 48 16.84 9.18 4.92
CA ARG A 48 16.29 8.32 5.96
C ARG A 48 16.97 6.96 5.89
N ASN A 49 17.44 6.48 7.04
CA ASN A 49 17.93 5.12 7.14
C ASN A 49 16.73 4.14 7.18
N PRO A 50 16.56 3.26 6.17
CA PRO A 50 15.50 2.25 6.17
C PRO A 50 15.67 1.20 7.28
N TRP A 51 16.90 0.97 7.76
CA TRP A 51 17.22 0.06 8.87
C TRP A 51 17.90 0.83 10.02
N PRO A 52 17.16 1.64 10.81
CA PRO A 52 17.75 2.53 11.81
C PRO A 52 18.29 1.81 13.05
N ARG A 53 17.90 0.56 13.28
CA ARG A 53 18.20 -0.18 14.52
C ARG A 53 19.65 -0.68 14.60
N THR A 54 20.21 -1.13 13.48
CA THR A 54 21.57 -1.70 13.39
C THR A 54 22.16 -1.36 12.01
N PRO A 55 23.50 -1.26 11.87
CA PRO A 55 24.13 -1.23 10.56
C PRO A 55 23.59 -2.37 9.67
N PRO A 56 23.18 -2.09 8.43
CA PRO A 56 22.65 -3.11 7.53
C PRO A 56 23.65 -4.26 7.30
N PRO A 57 23.16 -5.50 7.15
CA PRO A 57 21.74 -5.88 7.15
C PRO A 57 21.15 -6.03 8.55
N ASP A 58 19.91 -5.56 8.74
CA ASP A 58 19.10 -5.90 9.91
C ASP A 58 18.39 -7.24 9.68
N VAL A 59 19.07 -8.34 9.99
CA VAL A 59 18.54 -9.70 9.77
C VAL A 59 17.24 -9.94 10.56
N GLN A 60 17.14 -9.39 11.78
CA GLN A 60 15.97 -9.57 12.62
C GLN A 60 14.74 -8.91 12.00
N GLN A 61 14.87 -7.64 11.61
CA GLN A 61 13.77 -6.89 11.03
C GLN A 61 13.39 -7.47 9.67
N TYR A 62 14.38 -7.74 8.81
CA TYR A 62 14.15 -8.38 7.52
C TYR A 62 13.40 -9.72 7.62
N SER A 63 13.77 -10.57 8.59
CA SER A 63 13.10 -11.86 8.80
C SER A 63 11.63 -11.72 9.18
N LEU A 64 11.27 -10.64 9.90
CA LEU A 64 9.87 -10.34 10.23
C LEU A 64 9.07 -9.96 8.98
N HIS A 65 9.64 -9.14 8.09
CA HIS A 65 9.00 -8.77 6.82
C HIS A 65 8.85 -9.99 5.89
N GLU A 66 9.86 -10.86 5.82
CA GLU A 66 9.77 -12.14 5.09
C GLU A 66 8.68 -13.06 5.65
N TYR A 67 8.52 -13.12 6.99
CA TYR A 67 7.42 -13.88 7.58
C TYR A 67 6.05 -13.35 7.14
N GLY A 68 5.91 -12.03 7.00
CA GLY A 68 4.69 -11.39 6.49
C GLY A 68 4.26 -11.97 5.15
N ASN A 69 5.14 -11.95 4.15
CA ASN A 69 4.83 -12.42 2.80
C ASN A 69 4.78 -13.96 2.71
N ARG A 70 5.62 -14.68 3.46
CA ARG A 70 5.69 -16.15 3.40
C ARG A 70 4.60 -16.86 4.19
N VAL A 71 4.09 -16.27 5.27
CA VAL A 71 3.16 -16.94 6.21
C VAL A 71 2.00 -16.04 6.59
N GLY A 72 2.27 -14.79 6.97
CA GLY A 72 1.26 -13.86 7.48
C GLY A 72 0.14 -13.61 6.48
N PHE A 73 0.50 -13.32 5.22
CA PHE A 73 -0.43 -13.09 4.13
C PHE A 73 -1.42 -14.24 3.95
N TRP A 74 -0.93 -15.47 3.89
CA TRP A 74 -1.78 -16.66 3.66
C TRP A 74 -2.75 -16.92 4.81
N ARG A 75 -2.33 -16.70 6.06
CA ARG A 75 -3.23 -16.82 7.22
C ARG A 75 -4.32 -15.75 7.22
N ILE A 76 -3.97 -14.52 6.84
CA ILE A 76 -4.96 -13.43 6.69
C ILE A 76 -5.93 -13.77 5.55
N LEU A 77 -5.41 -14.29 4.44
CA LEU A 77 -6.21 -14.70 3.29
C LEU A 77 -7.25 -15.75 3.66
N GLU A 78 -6.87 -16.78 4.42
CA GLU A 78 -7.79 -17.82 4.91
C GLU A 78 -8.96 -17.24 5.72
N VAL A 79 -8.70 -16.28 6.59
CA VAL A 79 -9.74 -15.62 7.39
C VAL A 79 -10.65 -14.78 6.50
N LEU A 80 -10.08 -13.99 5.58
CA LEU A 80 -10.86 -13.15 4.68
C LEU A 80 -11.75 -13.98 3.76
N ASP A 81 -11.25 -15.12 3.30
CA ASP A 81 -12.02 -16.09 2.50
C ASP A 81 -13.18 -16.70 3.29
N ALA A 82 -12.94 -17.08 4.55
CA ALA A 82 -13.97 -17.64 5.42
C ALA A 82 -15.17 -16.69 5.61
N PHE A 83 -14.95 -15.38 5.51
CA PHE A 83 -16.00 -14.36 5.60
C PHE A 83 -16.39 -13.73 4.25
N GLY A 84 -15.80 -14.17 3.13
CA GLY A 84 -16.07 -13.61 1.81
C GLY A 84 -15.73 -12.11 1.69
N ILE A 85 -14.69 -11.64 2.38
CA ILE A 85 -14.32 -10.22 2.43
C ILE A 85 -13.38 -9.88 1.27
N ARG A 86 -13.83 -8.97 0.40
CA ARG A 86 -12.99 -8.33 -0.61
C ARG A 86 -12.21 -7.17 -0.01
N CYS A 87 -10.91 -7.08 -0.32
CA CYS A 87 -10.03 -6.04 0.20
C CYS A 87 -9.54 -5.06 -0.87
N SER A 88 -9.11 -3.88 -0.41
CA SER A 88 -8.26 -2.99 -1.20
C SER A 88 -6.86 -3.00 -0.60
N THR A 89 -5.96 -3.79 -1.15
CA THR A 89 -4.60 -3.90 -0.60
C THR A 89 -3.78 -2.66 -0.94
N THR A 90 -3.09 -2.13 0.05
CA THR A 90 -2.00 -1.17 -0.12
C THR A 90 -0.73 -1.95 -0.33
N LEU A 91 -0.09 -1.84 -1.49
CA LEU A 91 1.09 -2.65 -1.76
C LEU A 91 2.24 -1.89 -2.39
N ASN A 92 3.45 -2.34 -2.07
CA ASN A 92 4.63 -1.99 -2.82
C ASN A 92 4.58 -2.68 -4.18
N VAL A 93 4.70 -1.94 -5.29
CA VAL A 93 4.51 -2.53 -6.63
C VAL A 93 5.51 -3.65 -6.93
N GLY A 94 6.71 -3.62 -6.33
CA GLY A 94 7.68 -4.69 -6.49
C GLY A 94 7.28 -6.02 -5.83
N VAL A 95 6.30 -6.04 -4.93
CA VAL A 95 5.71 -7.30 -4.41
C VAL A 95 5.14 -8.15 -5.54
N LEU A 96 4.56 -7.51 -6.56
CA LEU A 96 3.95 -8.22 -7.67
C LEU A 96 4.98 -8.97 -8.53
N GLU A 97 6.24 -8.53 -8.52
CA GLU A 97 7.34 -9.19 -9.20
C GLU A 97 8.01 -10.25 -8.31
N HIS A 98 8.26 -9.92 -7.05
CA HIS A 98 8.97 -10.81 -6.10
C HIS A 98 8.12 -11.97 -5.62
N PHE A 99 6.79 -11.77 -5.51
CA PHE A 99 5.86 -12.72 -4.92
C PHE A 99 4.66 -12.94 -5.85
N PRO A 100 4.85 -13.56 -7.03
CA PRO A 100 3.78 -13.75 -8.00
C PRO A 100 2.61 -14.56 -7.43
N ASP A 101 2.86 -15.53 -6.54
CA ASP A 101 1.79 -16.31 -5.90
C ASP A 101 0.84 -15.42 -5.06
N ILE A 102 1.38 -14.40 -4.39
CA ILE A 102 0.58 -13.41 -3.65
C ILE A 102 -0.24 -12.59 -4.63
N ALA A 103 0.36 -12.13 -5.74
CA ALA A 103 -0.33 -11.37 -6.78
C ALA A 103 -1.53 -12.16 -7.36
N GLU A 104 -1.31 -13.42 -7.75
CA GLU A 104 -2.36 -14.29 -8.29
C GLU A 104 -3.46 -14.57 -7.26
N ALA A 105 -3.10 -14.78 -5.99
CA ALA A 105 -4.07 -14.99 -4.93
C ALA A 105 -5.02 -13.80 -4.74
N MET A 106 -4.50 -12.58 -4.85
CA MET A 106 -5.32 -11.37 -4.75
C MET A 106 -6.18 -11.15 -6.01
N LEU A 107 -5.63 -11.40 -7.21
CA LEU A 107 -6.38 -11.32 -8.47
C LEU A 107 -7.57 -12.28 -8.48
N ALA A 108 -7.36 -13.53 -8.06
CA ALA A 108 -8.41 -14.55 -8.00
C ALA A 108 -9.59 -14.16 -7.10
N ARG A 109 -9.37 -13.26 -6.13
CA ARG A 109 -10.37 -12.77 -5.17
C ARG A 109 -10.92 -11.39 -5.50
N ASP A 110 -10.62 -10.89 -6.70
CA ASP A 110 -11.09 -9.59 -7.16
C ASP A 110 -10.60 -8.42 -6.27
N TRP A 111 -9.45 -8.53 -5.59
CA TRP A 111 -8.96 -7.45 -4.74
C TRP A 111 -8.55 -6.21 -5.55
N THR A 112 -8.68 -5.04 -4.94
CA THR A 112 -8.24 -3.76 -5.50
C THR A 112 -6.79 -3.50 -5.10
N PHE A 113 -5.95 -3.04 -6.03
CA PHE A 113 -4.54 -2.73 -5.80
C PHE A 113 -4.38 -1.23 -5.61
N VAL A 114 -3.81 -0.85 -4.48
CA VAL A 114 -3.55 0.54 -4.13
C VAL A 114 -2.04 0.72 -4.05
N ASN A 115 -1.49 1.52 -4.96
CA ASN A 115 -0.04 1.72 -5.04
C ASN A 115 0.48 2.44 -3.77
N HIS A 116 1.46 1.83 -3.12
CA HIS A 116 2.16 2.32 -1.93
C HIS A 116 3.68 2.42 -2.17
N GLY A 117 4.10 2.87 -3.35
CA GLY A 117 5.51 3.03 -3.71
C GLY A 117 6.17 1.75 -4.24
N PHE A 118 7.48 1.81 -4.55
CA PHE A 118 8.19 0.68 -5.15
C PHE A 118 8.59 -0.39 -4.14
N TYR A 119 9.28 0.02 -3.07
CA TYR A 119 9.64 -0.75 -1.88
C TYR A 119 9.52 0.16 -0.66
N ASN A 120 9.30 -0.40 0.52
CA ASN A 120 9.22 0.40 1.75
C ASN A 120 10.57 1.04 2.13
N THR A 121 11.66 0.50 1.58
CA THR A 121 13.03 1.00 1.78
C THR A 121 13.42 2.13 0.85
N ARG A 122 12.56 2.51 -0.12
CA ARG A 122 12.83 3.56 -1.11
C ARG A 122 11.83 4.71 -0.93
N PHE A 123 12.28 5.78 -0.30
CA PHE A 123 11.42 6.92 0.03
C PHE A 123 11.28 7.86 -1.16
N ILE A 124 10.06 8.02 -1.67
CA ILE A 124 9.79 8.95 -2.79
C ILE A 124 10.01 10.43 -2.43
N THR A 125 10.12 10.76 -1.15
CA THR A 125 10.29 12.15 -0.67
C THR A 125 11.61 12.78 -1.11
N THR A 126 12.58 11.99 -1.58
CA THR A 126 13.87 12.47 -2.10
C THR A 126 13.91 12.54 -3.62
N PHE A 127 12.84 12.12 -4.30
CA PHE A 127 12.84 11.97 -5.74
C PHE A 127 12.60 13.33 -6.39
N SER A 128 13.26 13.56 -7.52
CA SER A 128 12.85 14.61 -8.46
C SER A 128 11.53 14.23 -9.12
N GLU A 129 10.81 15.21 -9.69
CA GLU A 129 9.59 14.95 -10.44
C GLU A 129 9.80 13.96 -11.61
N GLU A 130 10.99 13.96 -12.20
CA GLU A 130 11.38 13.01 -13.25
C GLU A 130 11.50 11.59 -12.69
N GLN A 131 12.17 11.43 -11.55
CA GLN A 131 12.29 10.13 -10.87
C GLN A 131 10.93 9.60 -10.41
N GLU A 132 10.04 10.47 -9.92
CA GLU A 132 8.65 10.08 -9.59
C GLU A 132 7.85 9.64 -10.83
N ARG A 133 8.05 10.33 -11.96
CA ARG A 133 7.38 9.98 -13.23
C ARG A 133 7.87 8.63 -13.75
N GLU A 134 9.17 8.36 -13.65
CA GLU A 134 9.75 7.06 -14.01
C GLU A 134 9.18 5.94 -13.14
N LEU A 135 9.07 6.14 -11.82
CA LEU A 135 8.44 5.16 -10.92
C LEU A 135 6.98 4.86 -11.29
N ARG A 136 6.20 5.86 -11.74
CA ARG A 136 4.80 5.65 -12.16
C ARG A 136 4.69 4.83 -13.45
N ILE A 137 5.67 4.92 -14.35
CA ILE A 137 5.69 4.25 -15.67
C ILE A 137 6.34 2.87 -15.58
N ALA A 138 7.33 2.69 -14.70
CA ALA A 138 8.13 1.47 -14.60
C ALA A 138 7.42 0.29 -13.92
N VAL A 139 6.12 0.39 -13.62
CA VAL A 139 5.35 -0.71 -13.04
C VAL A 139 4.72 -1.53 -14.16
N PRO A 140 5.25 -2.74 -14.51
CA PRO A 140 4.72 -3.55 -15.61
C PRO A 140 3.25 -3.92 -15.39
N TRP A 141 2.82 -3.94 -14.12
CA TRP A 141 1.46 -4.21 -13.69
C TRP A 141 0.49 -3.03 -13.85
N ALA A 142 0.97 -1.81 -14.09
CA ALA A 142 0.07 -0.69 -14.40
C ALA A 142 -0.56 -0.84 -15.80
N THR A 143 0.09 -1.60 -16.69
CA THR A 143 -0.36 -1.88 -18.07
C THR A 143 -0.84 -3.33 -18.26
N ASP A 144 -0.81 -4.16 -17.23
CA ASP A 144 -1.33 -5.53 -17.29
C ASP A 144 -2.88 -5.50 -17.44
N PRO A 145 -3.44 -6.14 -18.48
CA PRO A 145 -4.89 -6.16 -18.67
C PRO A 145 -5.66 -6.84 -17.52
N ARG A 146 -5.01 -7.70 -16.73
CA ARG A 146 -5.59 -8.38 -15.56
C ARG A 146 -5.79 -7.43 -14.38
N THR A 147 -5.01 -6.36 -14.30
CA THR A 147 -5.10 -5.30 -13.27
C THR A 147 -5.83 -4.05 -13.76
N ALA A 148 -6.26 -4.01 -15.03
CA ALA A 148 -7.01 -2.92 -15.61
C ALA A 148 -8.30 -2.63 -14.80
N GLY A 149 -8.47 -1.38 -14.37
CA GLY A 149 -9.60 -0.94 -13.53
C GLY A 149 -9.50 -1.32 -12.05
N ARG A 150 -8.40 -1.97 -11.63
CA ARG A 150 -8.18 -2.45 -10.25
C ARG A 150 -7.06 -1.71 -9.54
N VAL A 151 -6.20 -1.00 -10.28
CA VAL A 151 -5.14 -0.16 -9.71
C VAL A 151 -5.69 1.23 -9.42
N SER A 152 -5.66 1.63 -8.15
CA SER A 152 -5.93 2.98 -7.70
C SER A 152 -4.63 3.61 -7.19
N VAL A 153 -4.38 4.87 -7.56
CA VAL A 153 -3.26 5.67 -7.04
C VAL A 153 -3.75 6.33 -5.75
N ALA A 154 -3.28 5.89 -4.58
CA ALA A 154 -3.66 6.51 -3.30
C ALA A 154 -2.71 7.61 -2.83
N CYS A 155 -1.47 7.64 -3.33
CA CYS A 155 -0.51 8.69 -3.00
C CYS A 155 0.14 9.20 -4.27
N GLY A 156 -0.32 10.37 -4.72
CA GLY A 156 0.21 11.15 -5.82
C GLY A 156 -0.21 12.59 -5.67
#